data_AF-A0A505I9E7-F1
#
_entry.id   AF-A0A505I9E7-F1
#
_cell.length_a   1.000
_cell.length_b   1.000
_cell.length_c   1.000
_cell.angle_alpha   90.00
_cell.angle_beta   90.00
_cell.angle_gamma   90.00
#
_symmetry.space_group_name_H-M   'P 1'
#
loop_
_entity.id
_entity.type
_entity.pdbx_description
1 polymer ?
#
loop_
_entity_poly.entity_id
_entity_poly.type
_entity_poly.pdbx_seq_one_letter_code
_entity_poly.pdbx_strand_id
1 'polypeptide(L)'
;MKLTLLPTITTLLFLPTAYTSSLEILRFKNWDLRLFTPGCDPNTTSFDLSIFHRQGVSGTDGCETLDDASVNVSAVDTFSWKSPGATTYDLCLYDVCGSGNGSGRVEVIRDGWEVCVKYWGWKGWGVVEHGGDC
;
A
#
# COMPACT_ATOMS: atom_id res chain seq x y z
N MET A 1 -22.01 -52.36 47.39
CA MET A 1 -21.87 -51.31 48.42
C MET A 1 -21.64 -49.99 47.69
N LYS A 2 -22.47 -48.98 47.97
CA LYS A 2 -22.57 -47.69 47.25
C LYS A 2 -21.26 -46.90 47.30
N LEU A 3 -20.76 -46.45 46.13
CA LEU A 3 -19.66 -45.50 46.03
C LEU A 3 -20.24 -44.08 45.80
N THR A 4 -19.97 -43.18 46.73
CA THR A 4 -20.39 -41.77 46.76
C THR A 4 -19.61 -40.92 45.75
N LEU A 5 -20.30 -40.18 44.88
CA LEU A 5 -19.69 -39.13 44.03
C LEU A 5 -19.73 -37.77 44.76
N LEU A 6 -18.58 -37.12 44.87
CA LEU A 6 -18.46 -35.69 45.19
C LEU A 6 -18.28 -34.90 43.89
N PRO A 7 -18.90 -33.71 43.72
CA PRO A 7 -18.69 -32.90 42.54
C PRO A 7 -17.46 -32.00 42.71
N THR A 8 -16.45 -32.18 41.88
CA THR A 8 -15.35 -31.22 41.73
C THR A 8 -15.82 -30.02 40.91
N ILE A 9 -15.89 -28.85 41.56
CA ILE A 9 -16.11 -27.55 40.94
C ILE A 9 -14.81 -27.13 40.24
N THR A 10 -14.82 -27.11 38.91
CA THR A 10 -13.69 -26.61 38.11
C THR A 10 -13.87 -25.11 37.87
N THR A 11 -13.21 -24.28 38.68
CA THR A 11 -13.09 -22.83 38.42
C THR A 11 -12.13 -22.59 37.26
N LEU A 12 -12.66 -22.19 36.10
CA LEU A 12 -11.87 -21.68 34.97
C LEU A 12 -11.34 -20.28 35.33
N LEU A 13 -10.03 -20.18 35.55
CA LEU A 13 -9.31 -18.91 35.57
C LEU A 13 -9.26 -18.36 34.14
N PHE A 14 -10.17 -17.44 33.81
CA PHE A 14 -10.00 -16.57 32.65
C PHE A 14 -8.84 -15.60 32.95
N LEU A 15 -7.66 -15.90 32.42
CA LEU A 15 -6.59 -14.93 32.30
C LEU A 15 -7.02 -13.90 31.25
N PRO A 16 -7.07 -12.59 31.57
CA PRO A 16 -7.16 -11.59 30.53
C PRO A 16 -5.81 -11.58 29.83
N THR A 17 -5.75 -12.06 28.58
CA THR A 17 -4.61 -11.81 27.69
C THR A 17 -4.57 -10.32 27.39
N ALA A 18 -3.93 -9.61 28.32
CA ALA A 18 -3.58 -8.22 28.28
C ALA A 18 -2.67 -7.94 27.08
N TYR A 19 -3.21 -7.20 26.12
CA TYR A 19 -2.53 -6.15 25.34
C TYR A 19 -1.16 -6.51 24.71
N THR A 20 -1.15 -7.34 23.68
CA THR A 20 -0.07 -7.33 22.65
C THR A 20 -0.54 -6.70 21.33
N SER A 21 -1.67 -6.00 21.33
CA SER A 21 -2.33 -5.52 20.11
C SER A 21 -1.95 -4.09 19.69
N SER A 22 -1.18 -3.35 20.52
CA SER A 22 -0.90 -1.93 20.26
C SER A 22 0.27 -1.67 19.30
N LEU A 23 1.17 -2.64 19.09
CA LEU A 23 2.28 -2.54 18.13
C LEU A 23 2.07 -3.37 16.85
N GLU A 24 1.25 -4.43 16.88
CA GLU A 24 0.86 -5.20 15.68
C GLU A 24 -0.07 -4.40 14.75
N ILE A 25 -0.82 -3.42 15.26
CA ILE A 25 -1.64 -2.51 14.44
C ILE A 25 -0.80 -1.59 13.55
N LEU A 26 0.42 -1.26 13.97
CA LEU A 26 1.40 -0.52 13.16
C LEU A 26 2.15 -1.42 12.16
N ARG A 27 1.88 -2.73 12.17
CA ARG A 27 2.49 -3.72 11.28
C ARG A 27 1.82 -3.81 9.92
N PHE A 28 0.66 -3.18 9.71
CA PHE A 28 0.12 -2.90 8.38
C PHE A 28 1.00 -1.86 7.69
N LYS A 29 2.21 -2.29 7.30
CA LYS A 29 3.09 -1.60 6.37
C LYS A 29 2.41 -1.76 5.02
N ASN A 30 1.60 -0.77 4.66
CA ASN A 30 0.99 -0.70 3.35
C ASN A 30 2.02 -0.21 2.35
N TRP A 31 1.89 -0.60 1.09
CA TRP A 31 2.49 0.20 0.03
C TRP A 31 1.77 1.55 -0.04
N ASP A 32 2.46 2.59 -0.49
CA ASP A 32 1.96 3.97 -0.56
C ASP A 32 2.48 4.64 -1.84
N LEU A 33 1.54 5.13 -2.66
CA LEU A 33 1.80 5.87 -3.88
C LEU A 33 1.16 7.25 -3.77
N ARG A 34 1.96 8.30 -3.98
CA ARG A 34 1.51 9.69 -3.93
C ARG A 34 1.99 10.47 -5.13
N LEU A 35 1.09 11.30 -5.67
CA LEU A 35 1.43 12.31 -6.68
C LEU A 35 1.39 13.69 -6.04
N PHE A 36 2.40 14.49 -6.34
CA PHE A 36 2.57 15.81 -5.78
C PHE A 36 2.55 16.88 -6.86
N THR A 37 2.00 18.04 -6.51
CA THR A 37 2.27 19.29 -7.20
C THR A 37 3.75 19.71 -6.99
N PRO A 38 4.26 20.70 -7.73
CA PRO A 38 5.61 21.20 -7.52
C PRO A 38 5.89 21.56 -6.05
N GLY A 39 7.11 21.31 -5.60
CA GLY A 39 7.54 21.56 -4.22
C GLY A 39 7.64 20.33 -3.34
N CYS A 40 7.68 19.12 -3.92
CA CYS A 40 8.00 17.90 -3.18
C CYS A 40 9.35 18.07 -2.46
N ASP A 41 9.33 17.92 -1.15
CA ASP A 41 10.51 17.95 -0.30
C ASP A 41 10.64 16.58 0.37
N PRO A 42 11.71 15.82 0.09
CA PRO A 42 11.90 14.49 0.65
C PRO A 42 12.06 14.51 2.18
N ASN A 43 12.30 15.68 2.78
CA ASN A 43 12.49 15.85 4.23
C ASN A 43 11.22 16.28 4.95
N THR A 44 10.16 16.65 4.24
CA THR A 44 8.89 17.07 4.84
C THR A 44 7.71 16.30 4.27
N THR A 45 6.83 15.82 5.15
CA THR A 45 5.61 15.12 4.75
C THR A 45 4.47 16.13 4.59
N SER A 46 4.57 17.03 3.62
CA SER A 46 3.50 17.99 3.35
C SER A 46 2.37 17.31 2.58
N PHE A 47 1.32 16.91 3.28
CA PHE A 47 0.12 16.33 2.69
C PHE A 47 -0.64 17.31 1.79
N ASP A 48 -0.49 18.62 2.04
CA ASP A 48 -1.15 19.68 1.28
C ASP A 48 -0.72 19.74 -0.20
N LEU A 49 0.44 19.16 -0.52
CA LEU A 49 0.97 19.07 -1.88
C LEU A 49 0.48 17.82 -2.63
N SER A 50 -0.11 16.86 -1.92
CA SER A 50 -0.55 15.58 -2.48
C SER A 50 -1.89 15.75 -3.19
N ILE A 51 -1.91 15.55 -4.50
CA ILE A 51 -3.15 15.60 -5.32
C ILE A 51 -3.72 14.22 -5.63
N PHE A 52 -2.93 13.17 -5.37
CA PHE A 52 -3.40 11.80 -5.40
C PHE A 52 -2.67 11.00 -4.32
N HIS A 53 -3.39 10.08 -3.70
CA HIS A 53 -2.86 9.15 -2.74
C HIS A 53 -3.61 7.81 -2.82
N ARG A 54 -2.83 6.74 -2.95
CA ARG A 54 -3.30 5.36 -2.83
C ARG A 54 -2.36 4.57 -1.94
N GLN A 55 -2.94 3.62 -1.22
CA GLN A 55 -2.21 2.71 -0.36
C GLN A 55 -2.95 1.38 -0.27
N GLY A 56 -2.23 0.29 -0.01
CA GLY A 56 -2.82 -1.04 0.11
C GLY A 56 -1.89 -2.06 0.74
N VAL A 57 -2.44 -3.24 1.04
CA VAL A 57 -1.73 -4.38 1.66
C VAL A 57 -1.43 -5.50 0.67
N SER A 58 -2.05 -5.46 -0.52
CA SER A 58 -1.98 -6.46 -1.59
C SER A 58 -1.69 -5.78 -2.92
N GLY A 59 -1.26 -6.54 -3.93
CA GLY A 59 -1.20 -6.03 -5.30
C GLY A 59 -2.55 -5.53 -5.82
N THR A 60 -2.50 -4.78 -6.91
CA THR A 60 -3.69 -4.39 -7.67
C THR A 60 -4.14 -5.55 -8.57
N ASP A 61 -5.41 -5.56 -8.95
CA ASP A 61 -5.96 -6.49 -9.95
C ASP A 61 -5.58 -6.02 -11.38
N GLY A 62 -4.28 -5.89 -11.64
CA GLY A 62 -3.72 -5.38 -12.91
C GLY A 62 -3.51 -3.86 -12.92
N CYS A 63 -3.87 -3.22 -14.02
CA CYS A 63 -3.68 -1.79 -14.28
C CYS A 63 -4.90 -0.98 -13.82
N GLU A 64 -4.69 -0.06 -12.88
CA GLU A 64 -5.65 0.94 -12.46
C GLU A 64 -5.41 2.29 -13.15
N THR A 65 -6.46 2.87 -13.72
CA THR A 65 -6.41 4.19 -14.34
C THR A 65 -6.30 5.27 -13.27
N LEU A 66 -5.35 6.20 -13.42
CA LEU A 66 -5.43 7.50 -12.74
C LEU A 66 -6.69 8.18 -13.25
N ASP A 67 -7.65 8.37 -12.36
CA ASP A 67 -8.89 9.04 -12.71
C ASP A 67 -8.61 10.51 -13.04
N ASP A 68 -8.40 10.80 -14.32
CA ASP A 68 -8.13 12.14 -14.88
C ASP A 68 -9.23 13.16 -14.50
N ALA A 69 -10.44 12.71 -14.12
CA ALA A 69 -11.52 13.59 -13.71
C ALA A 69 -11.39 14.07 -12.24
N SER A 70 -10.73 13.29 -11.38
CA SER A 70 -10.50 13.64 -9.97
C SER A 70 -9.06 14.05 -9.68
N VAL A 71 -8.10 13.60 -10.48
CA VAL A 71 -6.69 13.95 -10.39
C VAL A 71 -6.36 14.97 -11.48
N ASN A 72 -5.92 16.16 -11.07
CA ASN A 72 -5.37 17.12 -12.02
C ASN A 72 -3.96 16.66 -12.44
N VAL A 73 -3.89 15.68 -13.33
CA VAL A 73 -2.65 15.06 -13.80
C VAL A 73 -1.68 16.08 -14.39
N SER A 74 -2.20 17.14 -15.02
CA SER A 74 -1.38 18.24 -15.57
C SER A 74 -0.65 19.07 -14.51
N ALA A 75 -1.12 19.01 -13.26
CA ALA A 75 -0.47 19.67 -12.13
C ALA A 75 0.53 18.76 -11.39
N VAL A 76 0.63 17.48 -11.75
CA VAL A 76 1.58 16.55 -11.13
C VAL A 76 2.99 16.87 -11.61
N ASP A 77 3.89 17.08 -10.66
CA ASP A 77 5.31 17.35 -10.92
C ASP A 77 6.18 16.14 -10.59
N THR A 78 5.92 15.52 -9.44
CA THR A 78 6.68 14.39 -8.92
C THR A 78 5.76 13.38 -8.25
N PHE A 79 6.28 12.18 -8.02
CA PHE A 79 5.61 11.17 -7.23
C PHE A 79 6.57 10.53 -6.23
N SER A 80 6.02 9.93 -5.19
CA SER A 80 6.76 9.09 -4.26
C SER A 80 6.08 7.74 -4.13
N TRP A 81 6.90 6.70 -3.99
CA TRP A 81 6.50 5.33 -3.84
C TRP A 81 7.17 4.74 -2.60
N LYS A 82 6.41 3.97 -1.85
CA LYS A 82 6.93 3.20 -0.73
C LYS A 82 6.31 1.83 -0.75
N SER A 83 7.15 0.83 -0.69
CA SER A 83 6.82 -0.57 -0.55
C SER A 83 7.03 -1.01 0.91
N PRO A 84 6.27 -1.99 1.41
CA PRO A 84 6.54 -2.63 2.70
C PRO A 84 7.89 -3.36 2.68
N GLY A 85 8.71 -3.17 3.70
CA GLY A 85 10.02 -3.87 3.78
C GLY A 85 9.99 -5.35 4.16
N ALA A 86 8.81 -5.98 4.33
CA ALA A 86 8.69 -7.41 4.66
C ALA A 86 8.14 -8.23 3.49
N THR A 87 7.17 -7.67 2.77
CA THR A 87 6.65 -8.14 1.48
C THR A 87 6.85 -7.00 0.51
N THR A 88 7.94 -7.05 -0.26
CA THR A 88 8.22 -6.03 -1.26
C THR A 88 7.24 -6.21 -2.41
N TYR A 89 6.62 -5.11 -2.79
CA TYR A 89 5.88 -4.92 -4.03
C TYR A 89 6.65 -3.99 -4.97
N ASP A 90 6.49 -4.24 -6.26
CA ASP A 90 6.95 -3.37 -7.34
C ASP A 90 5.81 -2.48 -7.82
N LEU A 91 6.15 -1.27 -8.26
CA LEU A 91 5.20 -0.34 -8.87
C LEU A 91 5.38 -0.35 -10.38
N CYS A 92 4.35 -0.77 -11.10
CA CYS A 92 4.25 -0.68 -12.55
C CYS A 92 3.58 0.65 -12.93
N LEU A 93 4.18 1.38 -13.87
CA LEU A 93 3.68 2.65 -14.40
C LEU A 93 3.45 2.52 -15.89
N TYR A 94 2.25 2.83 -16.35
CA TYR A 94 1.79 2.60 -17.72
C TYR A 94 1.36 3.91 -18.39
N ASP A 95 1.60 4.06 -19.69
CA ASP A 95 1.05 5.19 -20.46
C ASP A 95 -0.47 5.29 -20.28
N VAL A 96 -1.18 4.17 -20.45
CA VAL A 96 -2.64 4.06 -20.29
C VAL A 96 -3.05 2.65 -19.83
N CYS A 97 -4.20 2.54 -19.15
CA CYS A 97 -4.86 1.26 -18.88
C CYS A 97 -6.02 1.02 -19.85
N GLY A 98 -6.20 -0.23 -20.28
CA GLY A 98 -7.34 -0.70 -21.06
C GLY A 98 -7.79 -2.09 -20.61
N SER A 99 -9.06 -2.24 -20.23
CA SER A 99 -9.64 -3.51 -19.74
C SER A 99 -8.81 -4.18 -18.62
N GLY A 100 -8.24 -3.38 -17.71
CA GLY A 100 -7.40 -3.86 -16.60
C GLY A 100 -5.95 -4.19 -16.97
N ASN A 101 -5.55 -4.01 -18.24
CA ASN A 101 -4.16 -4.21 -18.68
C ASN A 101 -3.50 -2.88 -19.02
N GLY A 102 -2.22 -2.75 -18.69
CA GLY A 102 -1.40 -1.61 -19.09
C GLY A 102 -0.88 -1.75 -20.51
N SER A 103 -0.64 -0.63 -21.18
CA SER A 103 -0.07 -0.60 -22.54
C SER A 103 0.77 0.66 -22.78
N GLY A 104 1.57 0.64 -23.86
CA GLY A 104 2.46 1.74 -24.23
C GLY A 104 3.83 1.63 -23.55
N ARG A 105 4.41 2.77 -23.15
CA ARG A 105 5.59 2.81 -22.29
C ARG A 105 5.23 2.23 -20.93
N VAL A 106 6.09 1.34 -20.45
CA VAL A 106 6.02 0.75 -19.11
C VAL A 106 7.32 1.07 -18.37
N GLU A 107 7.20 1.56 -17.14
CA GLU A 107 8.31 1.76 -16.22
C GLU A 107 8.01 1.00 -14.93
N VAL A 108 9.03 0.38 -14.33
CA VAL A 108 8.86 -0.43 -13.13
C VAL A 108 9.84 0.00 -12.06
N ILE A 109 9.32 0.30 -10.87
CA ILE A 109 10.13 0.61 -9.69
C ILE A 109 10.25 -0.64 -8.84
N ARG A 110 11.48 -1.16 -8.76
CA ARG A 110 11.84 -2.43 -8.08
C ARG A 110 12.47 -2.22 -6.70
N ASP A 111 13.04 -1.04 -6.46
CA ASP A 111 13.82 -0.76 -5.24
C ASP A 111 12.94 -0.59 -3.99
N GLY A 112 11.61 -0.61 -4.17
CA GLY A 112 10.64 -0.57 -3.09
C GLY A 112 10.56 0.76 -2.35
N TRP A 113 11.33 1.77 -2.74
CA TRP A 113 11.29 3.10 -2.16
C TRP A 113 11.80 4.14 -3.14
N GLU A 114 10.97 5.13 -3.45
CA GLU A 114 11.31 6.25 -4.31
C GLU A 114 10.69 7.53 -3.78
N VAL A 115 11.42 8.64 -3.83
CA VAL A 115 10.97 9.92 -3.27
C VAL A 115 11.16 11.03 -4.28
N CYS A 116 10.11 11.81 -4.49
CA CYS A 116 10.10 12.97 -5.38
C CYS A 116 10.64 12.66 -6.80
N VAL A 117 10.32 11.47 -7.33
CA VAL A 117 10.71 11.09 -8.69
C VAL A 117 9.92 11.91 -9.69
N LYS A 118 10.58 12.36 -10.76
CA LYS A 118 9.94 13.18 -11.78
C LYS A 118 8.79 12.43 -12.43
N TYR A 119 7.61 13.04 -12.43
CA TYR A 119 6.44 12.48 -13.11
C TYR A 119 6.55 12.73 -14.61
N TRP A 120 6.44 11.65 -15.40
CA TRP A 120 6.58 11.72 -16.85
C TRP A 120 5.26 11.68 -17.61
N GLY A 121 4.12 11.50 -16.93
CA GLY A 121 2.78 11.54 -17.54
C GLY A 121 2.05 10.21 -17.66
N TRP A 122 2.46 9.15 -16.94
CA TRP A 122 1.75 7.87 -16.93
C TRP A 122 0.32 8.01 -16.45
N LYS A 123 -0.64 7.38 -17.11
CA LYS A 123 -2.06 7.41 -16.71
C LYS A 123 -2.54 6.11 -16.10
N GLY A 124 -1.73 5.08 -16.12
CA GLY A 124 -2.02 3.80 -15.50
C GLY A 124 -0.97 3.44 -14.47
N TRP A 125 -1.37 2.74 -13.42
CA TRP A 125 -0.45 2.19 -12.44
C TRP A 125 -0.93 0.82 -11.98
N GLY A 126 0.00 0.00 -11.49
CA GLY A 126 -0.30 -1.28 -10.89
C GLY A 126 0.73 -1.62 -9.82
N VAL A 127 0.33 -2.39 -8.83
CA VAL A 127 1.22 -2.86 -7.78
C VAL A 127 1.25 -4.38 -7.84
N VAL A 128 2.43 -4.94 -8.01
CA VAL A 128 2.62 -6.40 -8.15
C VAL A 128 3.60 -6.90 -7.11
N GLU A 129 3.54 -8.18 -6.77
CA GLU A 129 4.57 -8.78 -5.91
C GLU A 129 5.96 -8.58 -6.52
N HIS A 130 6.98 -8.43 -5.69
CA HIS A 130 8.33 -8.16 -6.17
C HIS A 130 8.82 -9.21 -7.17
N GLY A 131 9.32 -8.74 -8.31
CA GLY A 131 9.72 -9.59 -9.44
C GLY A 131 8.57 -9.97 -10.38
N GLY A 132 7.33 -9.61 -10.05
CA GLY A 132 6.15 -9.86 -10.85
C GLY A 132 6.15 -9.12 -12.18
N ASP A 133 5.27 -9.57 -13.07
CA ASP A 133 5.14 -9.01 -14.41
C ASP A 133 4.35 -7.70 -14.39
N CYS A 134 4.85 -6.76 -15.19
CA CYS A 134 4.16 -5.57 -15.68
C CYS A 134 4.04 -5.71 -17.20
#